data_AF-A0A538RSP9-F1
#
_entry.id   AF-A0A538RSP9-F1
#
_cell.length_a   1.000
_cell.length_b   1.000
_cell.length_c   1.000
_cell.angle_alpha   90.00
_cell.angle_beta   90.00
_cell.angle_gamma   90.00
#
_symmetry.space_group_name_H-M   'P 1'
#
loop_
_entity.id
_entity.type
_entity.pdbx_description
1 polymer ?
#
loop_
_entity_poly.entity_id
_entity_poly.type
_entity_poly.pdbx_seq_one_letter_code
_entity_poly.pdbx_strand_id
1 'polypeptide(L)'
;MNSTAQILADFRSQVTQLLQERDKEWEASRKLVEARQLTATLKRLIEEAHRVDLPVIIRDAITLALGNSEAARIQDLPGPRLKELTGLPPTKAVRALCVWFGVVEGPMLQWPVTSLRSEETEAFAHSHSNPFDLLLDADVASLLDLGAGDLSFATELVELCVAPLQQRQRELILHSLDRLQPGSKLGGPLHPERERLNGLRSRTGLSFQFYGNQDMFDLGNLDQAGKLAPRYTIATCWAPATPTFAYEPTRLSDQIITQELHRTKGTFRQTHFSGEWALEVQHGDRALLFPPWKFEIRGPLALLDLLARRGLLCVLGAVDTQVFWEILAQLFDDVRYRPDNQPLTSDNLPTIFGEIFERLSRLALGDTLNLSDCGPLRRQIPRILPLHPTQDPFYRFRSVLIRRGAVFPGNPASSTARRFSDMVEESPPWMLILVPD
;
A
#
# COMPACT_ATOMS: atom_id res chain seq x y z
N MET A 1 -10.51 15.60 44.65
CA MET A 1 -11.41 15.34 43.51
C MET A 1 -11.05 13.96 42.96
N ASN A 2 -12.02 13.05 42.84
CA ASN A 2 -11.77 11.60 42.71
C ASN A 2 -11.14 11.22 41.35
N SER A 3 -9.83 10.93 41.34
CA SER A 3 -9.08 10.52 40.14
C SER A 3 -9.72 9.33 39.43
N THR A 4 -10.28 8.38 40.18
CA THR A 4 -10.96 7.19 39.65
C THR A 4 -12.21 7.51 38.83
N ALA A 5 -13.01 8.50 39.25
CA ALA A 5 -14.23 8.88 38.55
C ALA A 5 -13.92 9.57 37.21
N GLN A 6 -12.83 10.33 37.15
CA GLN A 6 -12.36 10.97 35.92
C GLN A 6 -11.85 9.91 34.92
N ILE A 7 -11.04 8.95 35.38
CA ILE A 7 -10.51 7.87 34.52
C ILE A 7 -11.64 7.05 33.88
N LEU A 8 -12.70 6.74 34.63
CA LEU A 8 -13.89 6.05 34.10
C LEU A 8 -14.69 6.91 33.12
N ALA A 9 -14.81 8.21 33.37
CA ALA A 9 -15.48 9.14 32.47
C ALA A 9 -14.72 9.28 31.14
N ASP A 10 -13.39 9.36 31.18
CA ASP A 10 -12.53 9.46 30.01
C ASP A 10 -12.63 8.19 29.15
N PHE A 11 -12.55 7.00 29.78
CA PHE A 11 -12.75 5.73 29.08
C PHE A 11 -14.12 5.65 28.40
N ARG A 12 -15.19 6.07 29.11
CA ARG A 12 -16.55 6.10 28.55
C ARG A 12 -16.67 7.04 27.34
N SER A 13 -16.01 8.19 27.39
CA SER A 13 -15.96 9.14 26.28
C SER A 13 -15.29 8.50 25.05
N GLN A 14 -14.14 7.84 25.24
CA GLN A 14 -13.43 7.13 24.19
C GLN A 14 -14.26 6.01 23.55
N VAL A 15 -14.96 5.21 24.36
CA VAL A 15 -15.87 4.17 23.84
C VAL A 15 -17.00 4.78 23.01
N THR A 16 -17.57 5.91 23.45
CA THR A 16 -18.67 6.58 22.73
C THR A 16 -18.21 7.17 21.40
N GLN A 17 -17.06 7.85 21.39
CA GLN A 17 -16.46 8.41 20.19
C GLN A 17 -16.14 7.31 19.17
N LEU A 18 -15.49 6.23 19.60
CA LEU A 18 -15.09 5.14 18.73
C LEU A 18 -16.27 4.42 18.09
N LEU A 19 -17.42 4.36 18.78
CA LEU A 19 -18.65 3.79 18.21
C LEU A 19 -19.25 4.65 17.09
N GLN A 20 -19.10 5.99 17.14
CA GLN A 20 -19.56 6.88 16.06
C GLN A 20 -18.69 6.75 14.82
N GLU A 21 -17.43 6.32 14.98
CA GLU A 21 -16.46 6.17 13.90
C GLU A 21 -16.50 4.77 13.25
N ARG A 22 -17.18 3.78 13.86
CA ARG A 22 -17.12 2.35 13.51
C ARG A 22 -18.49 1.67 13.36
N ASP A 23 -19.36 2.24 12.53
CA ASP A 23 -20.72 1.73 12.30
C ASP A 23 -20.76 0.28 11.76
N LYS A 24 -19.76 -0.13 10.97
CA LYS A 24 -19.75 -1.48 10.35
C LYS A 24 -19.36 -2.56 11.35
N GLU A 25 -18.33 -2.32 12.14
CA GLU A 25 -17.91 -3.19 13.23
C GLU A 25 -18.98 -3.26 14.31
N TRP A 26 -19.68 -2.13 14.54
CA TRP A 26 -20.85 -2.12 15.40
C TRP A 26 -21.92 -3.09 14.90
N GLU A 27 -22.30 -3.07 13.62
CA GLU A 27 -23.29 -4.04 13.10
C GLU A 27 -22.78 -5.49 13.18
N ALA A 28 -21.52 -5.74 12.83
CA ALA A 28 -20.91 -7.08 12.89
C ALA A 28 -20.85 -7.65 14.33
N SER A 29 -20.66 -6.79 15.34
CA SER A 29 -20.61 -7.21 16.75
C SER A 29 -21.88 -7.89 17.26
N ARG A 30 -23.02 -7.75 16.56
CA ARG A 30 -24.30 -8.36 16.97
C ARG A 30 -24.21 -9.88 17.14
N LYS A 31 -23.44 -10.56 16.29
CA LYS A 31 -23.27 -12.02 16.34
C LYS A 31 -22.48 -12.51 17.55
N LEU A 32 -21.59 -11.65 18.09
CA LEU A 32 -20.68 -12.00 19.20
C LEU A 32 -21.38 -12.04 20.55
N VAL A 33 -22.57 -11.45 20.66
CA VAL A 33 -23.37 -11.43 21.88
C VAL A 33 -24.54 -12.42 21.81
N GLU A 34 -24.61 -13.25 20.78
CA GLU A 34 -25.54 -14.38 20.72
C GLU A 34 -25.17 -15.46 21.74
N ALA A 35 -26.16 -16.18 22.28
CA ALA A 35 -25.96 -17.16 23.35
C ALA A 35 -24.88 -18.22 23.04
N ARG A 36 -24.75 -18.63 21.77
CA ARG A 36 -23.76 -19.62 21.32
C ARG A 36 -22.30 -19.12 21.35
N GLN A 37 -22.08 -17.81 21.26
CA GLN A 37 -20.74 -17.20 21.22
C GLN A 37 -20.39 -16.45 22.50
N LEU A 38 -21.38 -16.07 23.31
CA LEU A 38 -21.21 -15.12 24.40
C LEU A 38 -20.07 -15.50 25.36
N THR A 39 -20.04 -16.73 25.85
CA THR A 39 -18.99 -17.18 26.80
C THR A 39 -17.58 -17.07 26.19
N ALA A 40 -17.41 -17.44 24.92
CA ALA A 40 -16.12 -17.30 24.22
C ALA A 40 -15.75 -15.83 24.02
N THR A 41 -16.72 -14.99 23.64
CA THR A 41 -16.54 -13.54 23.51
C THR A 41 -16.11 -12.90 24.83
N LEU A 42 -16.73 -13.27 25.96
CA LEU A 42 -16.39 -12.71 27.27
C LEU A 42 -14.97 -13.08 27.70
N LYS A 43 -14.52 -14.32 27.44
CA LYS A 43 -13.12 -14.73 27.70
C LYS A 43 -12.14 -13.89 26.90
N ARG A 44 -12.38 -13.77 25.59
CA ARG A 44 -11.53 -12.99 24.68
C ARG A 44 -11.47 -11.52 25.08
N LEU A 45 -12.58 -10.92 25.49
CA LEU A 45 -12.60 -9.54 25.99
C LEU A 45 -11.76 -9.35 27.27
N ILE A 46 -11.81 -10.32 28.19
CA ILE A 46 -10.98 -10.28 29.41
C ILE A 46 -9.50 -10.42 29.05
N GLU A 47 -9.15 -11.35 28.16
CA GLU A 47 -7.77 -11.53 27.67
C GLU A 47 -7.23 -10.25 27.01
N GLU A 48 -8.02 -9.64 26.11
CA GLU A 48 -7.64 -8.38 25.45
C GLU A 48 -7.49 -7.22 26.44
N ALA A 49 -8.35 -7.14 27.47
CA ALA A 49 -8.22 -6.14 28.53
C ALA A 49 -6.92 -6.29 29.34
N HIS A 50 -6.35 -7.49 29.42
CA HIS A 50 -5.05 -7.73 30.04
C HIS A 50 -3.87 -7.49 29.10
N ARG A 51 -4.10 -7.60 27.78
CA ARG A 51 -3.06 -7.41 26.75
C ARG A 51 -2.81 -5.93 26.42
N VAL A 52 -3.87 -5.12 26.40
CA VAL A 52 -3.78 -3.69 26.07
C VAL A 52 -3.27 -2.89 27.27
N ASP A 53 -2.46 -1.87 27.03
CA ASP A 53 -1.99 -0.95 28.06
C ASP A 53 -3.15 -0.06 28.57
N LEU A 54 -3.85 -0.57 29.58
CA LEU A 54 -4.97 0.08 30.24
C LEU A 54 -4.63 0.38 31.71
N PRO A 55 -5.13 1.51 32.27
CA PRO A 55 -5.06 1.72 33.71
C PRO A 55 -5.67 0.53 34.46
N VAL A 56 -4.97 0.07 35.52
CA VAL A 56 -5.37 -1.10 36.32
C VAL A 56 -6.84 -1.04 36.75
N ILE A 57 -7.29 0.16 37.12
CA ILE A 57 -8.68 0.44 37.51
C ILE A 57 -9.68 0.07 36.41
N ILE A 58 -9.37 0.38 35.14
CA ILE A 58 -10.24 0.06 34.00
C ILE A 58 -10.23 -1.44 33.71
N ARG A 59 -9.05 -2.08 33.75
CA ARG A 59 -8.91 -3.53 33.55
C ARG A 59 -9.68 -4.33 34.60
N ASP A 60 -9.57 -3.94 35.87
CA ASP A 60 -10.28 -4.59 36.97
C ASP A 60 -11.80 -4.37 36.84
N ALA A 61 -12.22 -3.15 36.47
CA ALA A 61 -13.62 -2.83 36.21
C ALA A 61 -14.21 -3.64 35.05
N ILE A 62 -13.45 -3.87 33.98
CA ILE A 62 -13.86 -4.71 32.85
C ILE A 62 -14.02 -6.16 33.30
N THR A 63 -13.03 -6.71 34.00
CA THR A 63 -13.07 -8.11 34.45
C THR A 63 -14.27 -8.37 35.36
N LEU A 64 -14.52 -7.44 36.30
CA LEU A 64 -15.70 -7.48 37.17
C LEU A 64 -17.01 -7.32 36.41
N ALA A 65 -17.09 -6.39 35.45
CA ALA A 65 -18.29 -6.13 34.66
C ALA A 65 -18.64 -7.29 33.69
N LEU A 66 -17.66 -8.10 33.31
CA LEU A 66 -17.82 -9.27 32.44
C LEU A 66 -18.01 -10.59 33.23
N GLY A 67 -18.10 -10.54 34.56
CA GLY A 67 -18.46 -11.68 35.41
C GLY A 67 -17.50 -12.87 35.29
N ASN A 68 -16.19 -12.62 35.15
CA ASN A 68 -15.15 -13.64 34.99
C ASN A 68 -15.41 -14.65 33.86
N SER A 69 -16.15 -14.26 32.81
CA SER A 69 -16.52 -15.11 31.67
C SER A 69 -17.48 -16.29 31.95
N GLU A 70 -18.11 -16.35 33.12
CA GLU A 70 -18.98 -17.47 33.49
C GLU A 70 -20.45 -17.30 33.04
N ALA A 71 -20.81 -16.12 32.53
CA ALA A 71 -22.17 -15.84 32.11
C ALA A 71 -22.55 -16.59 30.82
N ALA A 72 -23.63 -17.37 30.88
CA ALA A 72 -24.22 -18.06 29.73
C ALA A 72 -25.18 -17.16 28.93
N ARG A 73 -25.74 -16.11 29.56
CA ARG A 73 -26.60 -15.12 28.90
C ARG A 73 -26.23 -13.71 29.33
N ILE A 74 -26.51 -12.73 28.48
CA ILE A 74 -26.19 -11.31 28.76
C ILE A 74 -26.91 -10.81 30.02
N GLN A 75 -28.12 -11.32 30.27
CA GLN A 75 -28.91 -10.94 31.45
C GLN A 75 -28.25 -11.37 32.76
N ASP A 76 -27.35 -12.36 32.71
CA ASP A 76 -26.62 -12.86 33.87
C ASP A 76 -25.38 -12.00 34.18
N LEU A 77 -25.05 -11.02 33.33
CA LEU A 77 -23.93 -10.10 33.55
C LEU A 77 -24.28 -8.98 34.55
N PRO A 78 -23.29 -8.43 35.29
CA PRO A 78 -23.45 -7.27 36.17
C PRO A 78 -23.84 -5.98 35.42
N GLY A 79 -25.11 -5.84 35.04
CA GLY A 79 -25.59 -4.75 34.20
C GLY A 79 -25.32 -3.32 34.73
N PRO A 80 -25.47 -3.04 36.04
CA PRO A 80 -25.09 -1.75 36.60
C PRO A 80 -23.60 -1.41 36.40
N ARG A 81 -22.71 -2.41 36.50
CA ARG A 81 -21.26 -2.23 36.30
C ARG A 81 -20.91 -1.98 34.84
N LEU A 82 -21.55 -2.70 33.92
CA LEU A 82 -21.41 -2.43 32.48
C LEU A 82 -21.86 -1.01 32.13
N LYS A 83 -22.97 -0.54 32.70
CA LYS A 83 -23.46 0.82 32.51
C LYS A 83 -22.53 1.86 33.14
N GLU A 84 -21.95 1.58 34.30
CA GLU A 84 -20.95 2.44 34.94
C GLU A 84 -19.68 2.55 34.08
N LEU A 85 -19.23 1.44 33.50
CA LEU A 85 -18.03 1.40 32.67
C LEU A 85 -18.23 2.09 31.30
N THR A 86 -19.29 1.75 30.57
CA THR A 86 -19.46 2.16 29.16
C THR A 86 -20.59 3.16 28.92
N GLY A 87 -21.44 3.44 29.90
CA GLY A 87 -22.64 4.26 29.74
C GLY A 87 -23.80 3.56 29.01
N LEU A 88 -23.64 2.29 28.63
CA LEU A 88 -24.57 1.57 27.76
C LEU A 88 -25.29 0.42 28.50
N PRO A 89 -26.48 -0.02 28.04
CA PRO A 89 -27.12 -1.22 28.56
C PRO A 89 -26.29 -2.47 28.23
N PRO A 90 -26.44 -3.59 28.98
CA PRO A 90 -25.51 -4.72 28.95
C PRO A 90 -25.15 -5.25 27.56
N THR A 91 -26.15 -5.50 26.70
CA THR A 91 -25.92 -5.97 25.32
C THR A 91 -25.10 -4.98 24.51
N LYS A 92 -25.39 -3.69 24.61
CA LYS A 92 -24.67 -2.63 23.89
C LYS A 92 -23.28 -2.41 24.50
N ALA A 93 -23.14 -2.55 25.81
CA ALA A 93 -21.85 -2.43 26.51
C ALA A 93 -20.88 -3.52 26.06
N VAL A 94 -21.30 -4.80 26.03
CA VAL A 94 -20.45 -5.91 25.56
C VAL A 94 -20.08 -5.72 24.10
N ARG A 95 -21.05 -5.35 23.23
CA ARG A 95 -20.77 -5.02 21.82
C ARG A 95 -19.77 -3.88 21.67
N ALA A 96 -19.92 -2.82 22.46
CA ALA A 96 -19.02 -1.67 22.42
C ALA A 96 -17.60 -2.05 22.83
N LEU A 97 -17.46 -2.87 23.86
CA LEU A 97 -16.15 -3.44 24.24
C LEU A 97 -15.58 -4.32 23.13
N CYS A 98 -16.41 -5.12 22.42
CA CYS A 98 -15.94 -5.90 21.26
C CYS A 98 -15.36 -5.02 20.15
N VAL A 99 -16.02 -3.88 19.86
CA VAL A 99 -15.54 -2.94 18.84
C VAL A 99 -14.29 -2.20 19.32
N TRP A 100 -14.24 -1.80 20.59
CA TRP A 100 -13.12 -1.08 21.20
C TRP A 100 -11.85 -1.94 21.25
N PHE A 101 -11.97 -3.20 21.69
CA PHE A 101 -10.87 -4.16 21.73
C PHE A 101 -10.53 -4.80 20.38
N GLY A 102 -11.28 -4.50 19.30
CA GLY A 102 -11.06 -5.13 18.00
C GLY A 102 -11.34 -6.64 17.99
N VAL A 103 -12.21 -7.12 18.89
CA VAL A 103 -12.66 -8.52 18.97
C VAL A 103 -13.65 -8.86 17.85
N VAL A 104 -14.27 -7.83 17.26
CA VAL A 104 -15.02 -7.99 16.01
C VAL A 104 -14.05 -8.46 14.93
N GLU A 105 -14.07 -9.76 14.65
CA GLU A 105 -13.49 -10.29 13.43
C GLU A 105 -14.14 -9.53 12.28
N GLY A 106 -13.31 -8.81 11.52
CA GLY A 106 -13.72 -8.29 10.22
C GLY A 106 -14.25 -9.44 9.36
N PRO A 107 -14.85 -9.17 8.19
CA PRO A 107 -15.11 -10.24 7.23
C PRO A 107 -13.86 -11.11 7.15
N MET A 108 -13.98 -12.43 7.40
CA MET A 108 -12.86 -13.38 7.34
C MET A 108 -12.00 -12.98 6.14
N LEU A 109 -10.71 -12.75 6.35
CA LEU A 109 -9.80 -12.33 5.29
C LEU A 109 -10.04 -13.27 4.11
N GLN A 110 -10.68 -12.75 3.05
CA GLN A 110 -11.06 -13.55 1.90
C GLN A 110 -9.81 -14.18 1.27
N TRP A 111 -8.67 -13.52 1.45
CA TRP A 111 -7.41 -13.85 0.84
C TRP A 111 -6.40 -14.31 1.90
N PRO A 112 -5.70 -15.44 1.67
CA PRO A 112 -4.62 -15.86 2.54
C PRO A 112 -3.47 -14.86 2.49
N VAL A 113 -2.73 -14.76 3.59
CA VAL A 113 -1.52 -13.94 3.73
C VAL A 113 -0.37 -14.88 4.04
N THR A 114 0.76 -14.66 3.38
CA THR A 114 1.97 -15.46 3.62
C THR A 114 2.50 -15.26 5.04
N SER A 115 3.07 -16.33 5.59
CA SER A 115 3.73 -16.34 6.91
C SER A 115 5.20 -15.89 6.88
N LEU A 116 5.74 -15.53 5.70
CA LEU A 116 7.11 -15.07 5.52
C LEU A 116 7.42 -13.84 6.39
N ARG A 117 8.58 -13.87 7.04
CA ARG A 117 9.10 -12.75 7.81
C ARG A 117 9.92 -11.81 6.93
N SER A 118 10.10 -10.58 7.41
CA SER A 118 10.89 -9.55 6.74
C SER A 118 12.36 -9.96 6.59
N GLU A 119 12.93 -10.68 7.58
CA GLU A 119 14.28 -11.25 7.50
C GLU A 119 14.43 -12.30 6.37
N GLU A 120 13.43 -13.18 6.24
CA GLU A 120 13.44 -14.23 5.22
C GLU A 120 13.29 -13.63 3.81
N THR A 121 12.45 -12.60 3.71
CA THR A 121 12.25 -11.84 2.47
C THR A 121 13.49 -11.06 2.06
N GLU A 122 14.20 -10.46 3.02
CA GLU A 122 15.50 -9.82 2.79
C GLU A 122 16.54 -10.82 2.30
N ALA A 123 16.69 -11.97 2.98
CA ALA A 123 17.63 -13.00 2.58
C ALA A 123 17.33 -13.53 1.16
N PHE A 124 16.05 -13.67 0.82
CA PHE A 124 15.61 -14.04 -0.53
C PHE A 124 16.05 -13.00 -1.56
N ALA A 125 15.75 -11.71 -1.33
CA ALA A 125 16.05 -10.63 -2.28
C ALA A 125 17.55 -10.51 -2.60
N HIS A 126 18.42 -10.84 -1.65
CA HIS A 126 19.87 -10.83 -1.86
C HIS A 126 20.41 -12.07 -2.58
N SER A 127 19.70 -13.21 -2.50
CA SER A 127 20.16 -14.48 -3.05
C SER A 127 19.61 -14.79 -4.45
N HIS A 128 18.49 -14.16 -4.83
CA HIS A 128 17.80 -14.44 -6.09
C HIS A 128 17.88 -13.26 -7.05
N SER A 129 18.21 -13.55 -8.31
CA SER A 129 18.26 -12.53 -9.37
C SER A 129 16.87 -12.07 -9.82
N ASN A 130 15.85 -12.94 -9.74
CA ASN A 130 14.48 -12.60 -10.07
C ASN A 130 13.65 -12.44 -8.78
N PRO A 131 13.22 -11.22 -8.42
CA PRO A 131 12.43 -11.01 -7.20
C PRO A 131 11.07 -11.73 -7.25
N PHE A 132 10.54 -12.05 -8.44
CA PHE A 132 9.24 -12.69 -8.60
C PHE A 132 9.27 -14.20 -8.33
N ASP A 133 10.45 -14.81 -8.25
CA ASP A 133 10.60 -16.21 -7.85
C ASP A 133 10.14 -16.43 -6.39
N LEU A 134 10.05 -15.36 -5.58
CA LEU A 134 9.51 -15.43 -4.21
C LEU A 134 8.08 -15.99 -4.19
N LEU A 135 7.29 -15.76 -5.25
CA LEU A 135 5.94 -16.31 -5.35
C LEU A 135 5.93 -17.85 -5.36
N LEU A 136 6.98 -18.46 -5.91
CA LEU A 136 7.13 -19.92 -5.96
C LEU A 136 7.48 -20.50 -4.59
N ASP A 137 8.25 -19.75 -3.79
CA ASP A 137 8.83 -20.22 -2.53
C ASP A 137 8.03 -19.86 -1.28
N ALA A 138 7.28 -18.75 -1.31
CA ALA A 138 6.34 -18.39 -0.24
C ALA A 138 5.29 -19.50 -0.03
N ASP A 139 4.61 -19.52 1.11
CA ASP A 139 3.43 -20.38 1.34
C ASP A 139 2.19 -19.89 0.57
N VAL A 140 2.05 -18.58 0.39
CA VAL A 140 0.99 -17.94 -0.40
C VAL A 140 1.57 -17.20 -1.59
N ALA A 141 1.14 -17.50 -2.81
CA ALA A 141 1.59 -16.79 -4.00
C ALA A 141 0.60 -15.67 -4.30
N SER A 142 0.89 -14.45 -3.82
CA SER A 142 0.00 -13.30 -4.00
C SER A 142 0.75 -12.06 -4.48
N LEU A 143 0.24 -11.42 -5.53
CA LEU A 143 0.81 -10.22 -6.11
C LEU A 143 -0.24 -9.12 -6.32
N LEU A 144 0.11 -7.90 -5.93
CA LEU A 144 -0.62 -6.67 -6.26
C LEU A 144 0.16 -5.86 -7.30
N ASP A 145 -0.45 -5.59 -8.45
CA ASP A 145 0.11 -4.82 -9.55
C ASP A 145 -0.56 -3.44 -9.64
N LEU A 146 0.19 -2.39 -9.31
CA LEU A 146 -0.28 -1.01 -9.20
C LEU A 146 0.08 -0.21 -10.47
N GLY A 147 -0.91 0.37 -11.12
CA GLY A 147 -0.71 1.02 -12.42
C GLY A 147 -0.45 -0.04 -13.51
N ALA A 148 -1.27 -1.09 -13.50
CA ALA A 148 -1.07 -2.31 -14.29
C ALA A 148 -1.11 -2.08 -15.81
N GLY A 149 -1.60 -0.92 -16.25
CA GLY A 149 -1.65 -0.49 -17.64
C GLY A 149 -2.34 -1.52 -18.53
N ASP A 150 -1.60 -1.97 -19.55
CA ASP A 150 -2.11 -2.87 -20.56
C ASP A 150 -2.12 -4.34 -20.12
N LEU A 151 -1.74 -4.67 -18.87
CA LEU A 151 -1.64 -6.04 -18.33
C LEU A 151 -0.59 -6.94 -19.01
N SER A 152 0.35 -6.36 -19.76
CA SER A 152 1.48 -7.11 -20.34
C SER A 152 2.36 -7.76 -19.27
N PHE A 153 2.74 -7.01 -18.22
CA PHE A 153 3.48 -7.55 -17.08
C PHE A 153 2.74 -8.72 -16.41
N ALA A 154 1.45 -8.54 -16.12
CA ALA A 154 0.61 -9.58 -15.52
C ALA A 154 0.58 -10.87 -16.37
N THR A 155 0.60 -10.72 -17.70
CA THR A 155 0.61 -11.85 -18.64
C THR A 155 1.92 -12.62 -18.54
N GLU A 156 3.06 -11.94 -18.61
CA GLU A 156 4.39 -12.57 -18.50
C GLU A 156 4.58 -13.24 -17.12
N LEU A 157 4.13 -12.60 -16.05
CA LEU A 157 4.18 -13.16 -14.69
C LEU A 157 3.39 -14.48 -14.60
N VAL A 158 2.19 -14.51 -15.18
CA VAL A 158 1.33 -15.70 -15.18
C VAL A 158 1.97 -16.85 -15.96
N GLU A 159 2.63 -16.55 -17.08
CA GLU A 159 3.36 -17.55 -17.87
C GLU A 159 4.52 -18.16 -17.08
N LEU A 160 5.22 -17.36 -16.28
CA LEU A 160 6.34 -17.81 -15.46
C LEU A 160 5.88 -18.62 -14.23
N CYS A 161 4.83 -18.16 -13.54
CA CYS A 161 4.52 -18.66 -12.20
C CYS A 161 3.42 -19.73 -12.14
N VAL A 162 2.41 -19.70 -13.03
CA VAL A 162 1.20 -20.52 -12.84
C VAL A 162 1.49 -22.02 -12.96
N ALA A 163 2.24 -22.44 -13.98
CA ALA A 163 2.51 -23.87 -14.17
C ALA A 163 3.35 -24.48 -13.01
N PRO A 164 4.45 -23.85 -12.55
CA PRO A 164 5.17 -24.31 -11.36
C PRO A 164 4.31 -24.34 -10.08
N LEU A 165 3.44 -23.34 -9.88
CA LEU A 165 2.55 -23.29 -8.71
C LEU A 165 1.51 -24.41 -8.74
N GLN A 166 0.91 -24.69 -9.89
CA GLN A 166 -0.05 -25.77 -10.05
C GLN A 166 0.57 -27.15 -9.76
N GLN A 167 1.81 -27.38 -10.16
CA GLN A 167 2.54 -28.61 -9.82
C GLN A 167 2.68 -28.81 -8.29
N ARG A 168 2.74 -27.70 -7.55
CA ARG A 168 2.76 -27.66 -6.08
C ARG A 168 1.36 -27.55 -5.45
N GLN A 169 0.29 -27.72 -6.24
CA GLN A 169 -1.11 -27.56 -5.82
C GLN A 169 -1.43 -26.19 -5.21
N ARG A 170 -0.77 -25.15 -5.70
CA ARG A 170 -0.95 -23.76 -5.27
C ARG A 170 -1.50 -22.91 -6.41
N GLU A 171 -2.27 -21.91 -6.03
CA GLU A 171 -2.85 -20.93 -6.95
C GLU A 171 -2.09 -19.60 -6.83
N LEU A 172 -1.93 -18.90 -7.96
CA LEU A 172 -1.49 -17.51 -7.96
C LEU A 172 -2.68 -16.57 -7.71
N ILE A 173 -2.60 -15.72 -6.70
CA ILE A 173 -3.54 -14.61 -6.49
C ILE A 173 -2.94 -13.37 -7.12
N LEU A 174 -3.62 -12.78 -8.11
CA LEU A 174 -3.15 -11.61 -8.84
C LEU A 174 -4.24 -10.53 -8.89
N HIS A 175 -3.98 -9.42 -8.22
CA HIS A 175 -4.84 -8.25 -8.27
C HIS A 175 -4.13 -7.11 -9.01
N SER A 176 -4.76 -6.58 -10.04
CA SER A 176 -4.22 -5.49 -10.86
C SER A 176 -5.12 -4.26 -10.76
N LEU A 177 -4.53 -3.11 -10.49
CA LEU A 177 -5.22 -1.82 -10.35
C LEU A 177 -4.75 -0.84 -11.43
N ASP A 178 -5.69 -0.13 -12.06
CA ASP A 178 -5.34 0.97 -12.93
C ASP A 178 -6.39 2.09 -12.91
N ARG A 179 -5.92 3.35 -13.02
CA ARG A 179 -6.77 4.54 -13.09
C ARG A 179 -7.41 4.73 -14.46
N LEU A 180 -6.87 4.08 -15.49
CA LEU A 180 -7.45 4.05 -16.82
C LEU A 180 -8.78 3.30 -16.76
N GLN A 181 -9.82 4.00 -17.20
CA GLN A 181 -11.15 3.42 -17.34
C GLN A 181 -11.19 2.55 -18.59
N PRO A 182 -11.52 1.24 -18.48
CA PRO A 182 -11.69 0.39 -19.66
C PRO A 182 -12.69 1.01 -20.63
N GLY A 183 -12.26 1.21 -21.88
CA GLY A 183 -13.07 1.84 -22.94
C GLY A 183 -12.97 3.36 -23.06
N SER A 184 -12.22 4.04 -22.20
CA SER A 184 -11.91 5.48 -22.36
C SER A 184 -11.09 5.73 -23.62
N LYS A 185 -11.25 6.89 -24.27
CA LYS A 185 -10.44 7.26 -25.44
C LYS A 185 -9.09 7.89 -25.05
N LEU A 186 -8.90 8.21 -23.77
CA LEU A 186 -7.73 8.93 -23.25
C LEU A 186 -6.59 8.02 -22.78
N GLY A 187 -6.76 6.70 -22.79
CA GLY A 187 -5.70 5.74 -22.37
C GLY A 187 -4.80 5.25 -23.50
N GLY A 188 -5.21 5.41 -24.75
CA GLY A 188 -4.41 5.00 -25.91
C GLY A 188 -3.86 3.57 -25.81
N PRO A 189 -2.55 3.34 -26.04
CA PRO A 189 -1.94 2.01 -26.03
C PRO A 189 -1.76 1.41 -24.63
N LEU A 190 -2.09 2.15 -23.56
CA LEU A 190 -1.98 1.68 -22.19
C LEU A 190 -3.23 0.94 -21.71
N HIS A 191 -4.28 0.87 -22.54
CA HIS A 191 -5.46 0.08 -22.21
C HIS A 191 -5.18 -1.41 -22.36
N PRO A 192 -5.68 -2.25 -21.44
CA PRO A 192 -5.63 -3.68 -21.62
C PRO A 192 -6.50 -4.10 -22.80
N GLU A 193 -5.91 -4.89 -23.71
CA GLU A 193 -6.65 -5.53 -24.78
C GLU A 193 -7.69 -6.50 -24.19
N ARG A 194 -8.88 -6.53 -24.79
CA ARG A 194 -9.98 -7.38 -24.31
C ARG A 194 -9.61 -8.86 -24.29
N GLU A 195 -8.84 -9.31 -25.27
CA GLU A 195 -8.37 -10.68 -25.38
C GLU A 195 -7.44 -11.04 -24.22
N ARG A 196 -6.46 -10.17 -23.91
CA ARG A 196 -5.55 -10.35 -22.77
C ARG A 196 -6.29 -10.41 -21.44
N LEU A 197 -7.22 -9.48 -21.21
CA LEU A 197 -8.03 -9.46 -19.99
C LEU A 197 -8.88 -10.74 -19.84
N ASN A 198 -9.49 -11.20 -20.93
CA ASN A 198 -10.29 -12.42 -20.93
C ASN A 198 -9.42 -13.67 -20.72
N GLY A 199 -8.23 -13.71 -21.32
CA GLY A 199 -7.27 -14.80 -21.17
C GLY A 199 -6.78 -14.94 -19.72
N LEU A 200 -6.51 -13.83 -19.04
CA LEU A 200 -6.17 -13.83 -17.62
C LEU A 200 -7.35 -14.32 -16.76
N ARG A 201 -8.58 -13.85 -17.03
CA ARG A 201 -9.78 -14.26 -16.27
C ARG A 201 -10.16 -15.73 -16.42
N SER A 202 -9.83 -16.36 -17.54
CA SER A 202 -10.15 -17.76 -17.82
C SER A 202 -9.02 -18.73 -17.46
N ARG A 203 -7.87 -18.23 -17.01
CA ARG A 203 -6.68 -19.05 -16.75
C ARG A 203 -6.89 -19.92 -15.51
N THR A 204 -6.73 -21.23 -15.68
CA THR A 204 -6.74 -22.19 -14.56
C THR A 204 -5.50 -22.00 -13.67
N GLY A 205 -5.65 -22.13 -12.35
CA GLY A 205 -4.56 -21.95 -11.38
C GLY A 205 -4.20 -20.48 -11.10
N LEU A 206 -5.09 -19.56 -11.48
CA LEU A 206 -4.96 -18.13 -11.28
C LEU A 206 -6.27 -17.56 -10.73
N SER A 207 -6.21 -16.95 -9.56
CA SER A 207 -7.26 -16.09 -9.03
C SER A 207 -6.96 -14.65 -9.41
N PHE A 208 -7.58 -14.19 -10.50
CA PHE A 208 -7.28 -12.89 -11.09
C PHE A 208 -8.42 -11.89 -10.94
N GLN A 209 -8.08 -10.67 -10.53
CA GLN A 209 -8.99 -9.52 -10.55
C GLN A 209 -8.30 -8.30 -11.15
N PHE A 210 -9.03 -7.60 -12.03
CA PHE A 210 -8.60 -6.32 -12.58
C PHE A 210 -9.61 -5.24 -12.23
N TYR A 211 -9.14 -4.18 -11.57
CA TYR A 211 -9.92 -3.02 -11.19
C TYR A 211 -9.44 -1.80 -11.98
N GLY A 212 -10.07 -1.59 -13.14
CA GLY A 212 -9.90 -0.37 -13.94
C GLY A 212 -10.74 0.78 -13.39
N ASN A 213 -10.36 2.02 -13.71
CA ASN A 213 -10.89 3.24 -13.10
C ASN A 213 -10.78 3.24 -11.56
N GLN A 214 -9.68 2.71 -11.05
CA GLN A 214 -9.40 2.63 -9.62
C GLN A 214 -8.12 3.41 -9.30
N ASP A 215 -8.23 4.45 -8.45
CA ASP A 215 -7.06 5.10 -7.88
C ASP A 215 -6.39 4.15 -6.88
N MET A 216 -5.10 3.91 -7.06
CA MET A 216 -4.29 3.06 -6.18
C MET A 216 -4.18 3.63 -4.76
N PHE A 217 -4.49 4.91 -4.56
CA PHE A 217 -4.55 5.56 -3.24
C PHE A 217 -5.95 5.58 -2.62
N ASP A 218 -7.00 5.20 -3.36
CA ASP A 218 -8.40 5.14 -2.87
C ASP A 218 -8.90 3.69 -2.75
N LEU A 219 -8.23 2.91 -1.88
CA LEU A 219 -8.50 1.47 -1.76
C LEU A 219 -9.62 1.14 -0.77
N GLY A 220 -10.14 2.12 -0.02
CA GLY A 220 -11.03 1.89 1.12
C GLY A 220 -12.28 1.08 0.76
N ASN A 221 -12.90 1.34 -0.39
CA ASN A 221 -14.07 0.59 -0.84
C ASN A 221 -13.74 -0.87 -1.20
N LEU A 222 -12.57 -1.11 -1.80
CA LEU A 222 -12.13 -2.46 -2.17
C LEU A 222 -11.74 -3.27 -0.93
N ASP A 223 -11.02 -2.65 0.00
CA ASP A 223 -10.66 -3.27 1.28
C ASP A 223 -11.90 -3.64 2.10
N GLN A 224 -12.84 -2.70 2.25
CA GLN A 224 -14.08 -2.93 2.98
C GLN A 224 -14.95 -4.03 2.35
N ALA A 225 -14.85 -4.22 1.04
CA ALA A 225 -15.54 -5.28 0.32
C ALA A 225 -14.78 -6.61 0.32
N GLY A 226 -13.61 -6.72 0.97
CA GLY A 226 -12.78 -7.92 0.96
C GLY A 226 -12.15 -8.24 -0.39
N LYS A 227 -12.18 -7.31 -1.34
CA LYS A 227 -11.74 -7.52 -2.73
C LYS A 227 -10.22 -7.58 -2.87
N LEU A 228 -9.49 -7.04 -1.91
CA LEU A 228 -8.03 -7.04 -1.88
C LEU A 228 -7.53 -7.85 -0.68
N ALA A 229 -6.40 -8.52 -0.85
CA ALA A 229 -5.68 -9.06 0.29
C ALA A 229 -5.17 -7.90 1.16
N PRO A 230 -5.15 -8.07 2.50
CA PRO A 230 -4.65 -7.03 3.40
C PRO A 230 -3.15 -6.78 3.17
N ARG A 231 -2.40 -7.85 2.87
CA ARG A 231 -0.97 -7.82 2.51
C ARG A 231 -0.68 -8.92 1.50
N TYR A 232 0.16 -8.62 0.53
CA TYR A 232 0.59 -9.48 -0.57
C TYR A 232 2.04 -9.89 -0.36
N THR A 233 2.39 -11.05 -0.92
CA THR A 233 3.79 -11.50 -0.97
C THR A 233 4.63 -10.50 -1.75
N ILE A 234 4.12 -10.05 -2.90
CA ILE A 234 4.73 -9.00 -3.71
C ILE A 234 3.74 -7.88 -3.98
N ALA A 235 4.17 -6.63 -3.83
CA ALA A 235 3.48 -5.48 -4.40
C ALA A 235 4.40 -4.81 -5.44
N THR A 236 3.88 -4.48 -6.61
CA THR A 236 4.70 -3.90 -7.69
C THR A 236 4.05 -2.70 -8.34
N CYS A 237 4.87 -1.82 -8.89
CA CYS A 237 4.45 -0.74 -9.77
C CYS A 237 5.47 -0.60 -10.89
N TRP A 238 5.01 -0.73 -12.13
CA TRP A 238 5.86 -0.58 -13.32
C TRP A 238 5.70 0.80 -13.93
N ALA A 239 6.83 1.40 -14.29
CA ALA A 239 6.91 2.74 -14.86
C ALA A 239 6.06 3.77 -14.08
N PRO A 240 6.33 3.95 -12.76
CA PRO A 240 5.63 4.94 -11.96
C PRO A 240 5.63 6.29 -12.67
N ALA A 241 4.45 6.86 -12.89
CA ALA A 241 4.28 7.94 -13.85
C ALA A 241 4.94 9.25 -13.41
N THR A 242 5.72 9.85 -14.31
CA THR A 242 6.01 11.29 -14.32
C THR A 242 4.83 12.04 -14.94
N PRO A 243 4.32 13.14 -14.33
CA PRO A 243 4.88 13.82 -13.15
C PRO A 243 4.36 13.34 -11.78
N THR A 244 3.37 12.46 -11.71
CA THR A 244 2.67 12.06 -10.46
C THR A 244 3.58 11.73 -9.28
N PHE A 245 4.71 11.04 -9.52
CA PHE A 245 5.67 10.63 -8.50
C PHE A 245 7.02 11.35 -8.56
N ALA A 246 7.16 12.33 -9.44
CA ALA A 246 8.42 13.04 -9.70
C ALA A 246 8.57 14.34 -8.87
N TYR A 247 7.58 14.67 -8.05
CA TYR A 247 7.58 15.86 -7.19
C TYR A 247 6.99 15.47 -5.83
N GLU A 248 7.72 15.71 -4.74
CA GLU A 248 7.30 15.35 -3.38
C GLU A 248 6.58 16.51 -2.67
N PRO A 249 5.26 16.44 -2.45
CA PRO A 249 4.50 17.53 -1.83
C PRO A 249 4.91 17.85 -0.39
N THR A 250 5.52 16.93 0.35
CA THR A 250 5.97 17.24 1.72
C THR A 250 7.19 18.17 1.76
N ARG A 251 7.86 18.42 0.64
CA ARG A 251 9.03 19.32 0.54
C ARG A 251 8.93 20.36 -0.57
N LEU A 252 8.06 20.17 -1.56
CA LEU A 252 7.85 21.11 -2.65
C LEU A 252 6.48 21.76 -2.50
N SER A 253 6.46 23.09 -2.46
CA SER A 253 5.21 23.85 -2.48
C SER A 253 4.46 23.71 -3.81
N ASP A 254 3.14 23.82 -3.76
CA ASP A 254 2.27 23.78 -4.95
C ASP A 254 2.68 24.78 -6.03
N GLN A 255 3.19 25.95 -5.63
CA GLN A 255 3.69 26.96 -6.55
C GLN A 255 4.89 26.44 -7.36
N ILE A 256 5.86 25.81 -6.69
CA ILE A 256 7.06 25.27 -7.35
C ILE A 256 6.70 24.08 -8.22
N ILE A 257 5.84 23.19 -7.73
CA ILE A 257 5.33 22.05 -8.51
C ILE A 257 4.65 22.56 -9.79
N THR A 258 3.77 23.56 -9.68
CA THR A 258 3.07 24.15 -10.83
C THR A 258 4.04 24.80 -11.82
N GLN A 259 5.04 25.54 -11.33
CA GLN A 259 6.08 26.14 -12.16
C GLN A 259 6.88 25.07 -12.92
N GLU A 260 7.28 24.00 -12.25
CA GLU A 260 8.01 22.89 -12.86
C GLU A 260 7.16 22.13 -13.89
N LEU A 261 5.87 21.93 -13.64
CA LEU A 261 4.96 21.34 -14.61
C LEU A 261 4.87 22.21 -15.86
N HIS A 262 4.74 23.53 -15.74
CA HIS A 262 4.75 24.42 -16.89
C HIS A 262 6.10 24.43 -17.62
N ARG A 263 7.21 24.40 -16.87
CA ARG A 263 8.57 24.37 -17.44
C ARG A 263 8.85 23.08 -18.20
N THR A 264 8.43 21.93 -17.68
CA THR A 264 8.81 20.61 -18.20
C THR A 264 7.76 19.98 -19.10
N LYS A 265 6.47 20.29 -18.90
CA LYS A 265 5.37 19.71 -19.66
C LYS A 265 4.66 20.72 -20.57
N GLY A 266 4.94 22.01 -20.42
CA GLY A 266 4.36 23.08 -21.22
C GLY A 266 3.03 23.61 -20.66
N THR A 267 2.29 24.36 -21.47
CA THR A 267 0.98 24.89 -21.09
C THR A 267 -0.06 23.77 -21.11
N PHE A 268 -0.84 23.64 -20.04
CA PHE A 268 -1.90 22.64 -19.95
C PHE A 268 -3.18 23.23 -19.36
N ARG A 269 -4.32 22.62 -19.70
CA ARG A 269 -5.64 22.98 -19.16
C ARG A 269 -6.58 21.80 -19.15
N GLN A 270 -7.60 21.85 -18.30
CA GLN A 270 -8.71 20.91 -18.38
C GLN A 270 -9.62 21.26 -19.56
N THR A 271 -10.12 20.23 -20.24
CA THR A 271 -11.04 20.33 -21.36
C THR A 271 -12.01 19.14 -21.36
N HIS A 272 -12.92 19.10 -22.33
CA HIS A 272 -13.81 17.97 -22.58
C HIS A 272 -13.51 17.37 -23.95
N PHE A 273 -13.36 16.05 -24.02
CA PHE A 273 -13.14 15.33 -25.27
C PHE A 273 -14.07 14.11 -25.33
N SER A 274 -14.84 13.95 -26.41
CA SER A 274 -15.75 12.80 -26.59
C SER A 274 -16.68 12.51 -25.38
N GLY A 275 -17.09 13.53 -24.63
CA GLY A 275 -17.97 13.39 -23.47
C GLY A 275 -17.26 13.03 -22.15
N GLU A 276 -15.94 12.89 -22.14
CA GLU A 276 -15.13 12.69 -20.91
C GLU A 276 -14.24 13.93 -20.64
N TRP A 277 -13.93 14.16 -19.35
CA TRP A 277 -12.96 15.17 -18.95
C TRP A 277 -11.57 14.75 -19.43
N ALA A 278 -10.79 15.71 -19.93
CA ALA A 278 -9.44 15.48 -20.42
C ALA A 278 -8.49 16.57 -19.96
N LEU A 279 -7.21 16.22 -19.85
CA LEU A 279 -6.11 17.17 -19.74
C LEU A 279 -5.54 17.44 -21.14
N GLU A 280 -5.65 18.67 -21.60
CA GLU A 280 -4.99 19.13 -22.83
C GLU A 280 -3.63 19.73 -22.50
N VAL A 281 -2.58 19.22 -23.13
CA VAL A 281 -1.20 19.69 -22.97
C VAL A 281 -0.68 20.16 -24.33
N GLN A 282 -0.17 21.39 -24.38
CA GLN A 282 0.43 21.97 -25.58
C GLN A 282 1.88 21.53 -25.69
N HIS A 283 2.21 20.79 -26.75
CA HIS A 283 3.56 20.29 -27.03
C HIS A 283 3.97 20.66 -28.46
N GLY A 284 4.79 21.70 -28.59
CA GLY A 284 5.06 22.34 -29.89
C GLY A 284 3.76 22.88 -30.50
N ASP A 285 3.51 22.54 -31.76
CA ASP A 285 2.30 22.96 -32.49
C ASP A 285 1.10 22.01 -32.29
N ARG A 286 1.20 21.03 -31.38
CA ARG A 286 0.18 19.99 -31.18
C ARG A 286 -0.42 20.04 -29.78
N ALA A 287 -1.73 19.87 -29.70
CA ALA A 287 -2.44 19.58 -28.47
C ALA A 287 -2.49 18.06 -28.25
N LEU A 288 -1.92 17.59 -27.15
CA LEU A 288 -1.99 16.21 -26.69
C LEU A 288 -3.08 16.08 -25.62
N LEU A 289 -3.85 14.99 -25.66
CA LEU A 289 -4.92 14.72 -24.70
C LEU A 289 -4.54 13.56 -23.80
N PHE A 290 -4.75 13.75 -22.51
CA PHE A 290 -4.49 12.76 -21.46
C PHE A 290 -5.70 12.64 -20.54
N PRO A 291 -5.76 11.58 -19.71
CA PRO A 291 -6.71 11.54 -18.60
C PRO A 291 -6.55 12.78 -17.70
N PRO A 292 -7.64 13.30 -17.11
CA PRO A 292 -7.63 14.58 -16.40
C PRO A 292 -6.72 14.57 -15.18
N TRP A 293 -6.47 13.39 -14.64
CA TRP A 293 -5.63 13.13 -13.48
C TRP A 293 -4.13 12.94 -13.81
N LYS A 294 -3.72 13.00 -15.09
CA LYS A 294 -2.35 12.71 -15.50
C LYS A 294 -1.30 13.58 -14.77
N PHE A 295 -1.68 14.81 -14.38
CA PHE A 295 -0.83 15.76 -13.64
C PHE A 295 -1.23 15.89 -12.15
N GLU A 296 -2.05 14.99 -11.62
CA GLU A 296 -2.22 14.91 -10.16
C GLU A 296 -0.92 14.44 -9.53
N ILE A 297 -0.37 15.28 -8.65
CA ILE A 297 0.88 15.02 -7.94
C ILE A 297 0.58 14.32 -6.62
N ARG A 298 1.24 13.18 -6.40
CA ARG A 298 1.14 12.38 -5.17
C ARG A 298 2.48 12.31 -4.45
N GLY A 299 3.58 12.27 -5.20
CA GLY A 299 4.93 12.19 -4.67
C GLY A 299 5.41 10.78 -4.34
N PRO A 300 6.75 10.58 -4.29
CA PRO A 300 7.36 9.29 -4.02
C PRO A 300 7.02 8.74 -2.63
N LEU A 301 6.83 9.58 -1.59
CA LEU A 301 6.47 9.09 -0.25
C LEU A 301 5.11 8.37 -0.24
N ALA A 302 4.14 8.83 -1.03
CA ALA A 302 2.83 8.20 -1.13
C ALA A 302 2.96 6.78 -1.70
N LEU A 303 3.74 6.64 -2.77
CA LEU A 303 3.99 5.36 -3.43
C LEU A 303 4.73 4.39 -2.50
N LEU A 304 5.77 4.87 -1.80
CA LEU A 304 6.53 4.07 -0.84
C LEU A 304 5.66 3.62 0.35
N ASP A 305 4.81 4.50 0.89
CA ASP A 305 3.91 4.14 2.00
C ASP A 305 2.86 3.11 1.54
N LEU A 306 2.29 3.28 0.34
CA LEU A 306 1.36 2.31 -0.24
C LEU A 306 2.03 0.93 -0.40
N LEU A 307 3.21 0.88 -1.01
CA LEU A 307 3.95 -0.36 -1.22
C LEU A 307 4.31 -1.04 0.11
N ALA A 308 4.84 -0.27 1.08
CA ALA A 308 5.20 -0.79 2.39
C ALA A 308 4.00 -1.37 3.17
N ARG A 309 2.80 -0.83 2.96
CA ARG A 309 1.56 -1.38 3.56
C ARG A 309 1.09 -2.66 2.89
N ARG A 310 1.32 -2.79 1.58
CA ARG A 310 0.71 -3.84 0.76
C ARG A 310 1.63 -5.00 0.46
N GLY A 311 2.95 -4.83 0.48
CA GLY A 311 3.91 -5.89 0.14
C GLY A 311 4.74 -6.37 1.32
N LEU A 312 5.23 -7.60 1.24
CA LEU A 312 6.43 -8.04 1.99
C LEU A 312 7.70 -7.83 1.17
N LEU A 313 7.60 -8.04 -0.14
CA LEU A 313 8.58 -7.58 -1.12
C LEU A 313 7.90 -6.56 -2.03
N CYS A 314 8.56 -5.43 -2.27
CA CYS A 314 8.05 -4.42 -3.19
C CYS A 314 8.99 -4.27 -4.37
N VAL A 315 8.44 -4.25 -5.59
CA VAL A 315 9.23 -4.12 -6.82
C VAL A 315 8.75 -2.91 -7.61
N LEU A 316 9.63 -1.92 -7.79
CA LEU A 316 9.43 -0.83 -8.72
C LEU A 316 10.25 -1.12 -9.97
N GLY A 317 9.60 -1.28 -11.11
CA GLY A 317 10.28 -1.60 -12.36
C GLY A 317 10.20 -0.46 -13.37
N ALA A 318 11.22 -0.34 -14.25
CA ALA A 318 11.30 0.69 -15.28
C ALA A 318 11.05 2.12 -14.75
N VAL A 319 11.64 2.45 -13.61
CA VAL A 319 11.54 3.75 -12.97
C VAL A 319 12.39 4.77 -13.73
N ASP A 320 11.77 5.84 -14.20
CA ASP A 320 12.49 6.91 -14.89
C ASP A 320 13.46 7.64 -13.94
N THR A 321 14.40 8.40 -14.52
CA THR A 321 15.48 9.03 -13.75
C THR A 321 14.97 10.03 -12.72
N GLN A 322 13.94 10.83 -13.04
CA GLN A 322 13.44 11.85 -12.13
C GLN A 322 12.75 11.20 -10.92
N VAL A 323 11.84 10.25 -11.18
CA VAL A 323 11.14 9.51 -10.12
C VAL A 323 12.13 8.69 -9.27
N PHE A 324 13.15 8.10 -9.90
CA PHE A 324 14.18 7.33 -9.21
C PHE A 324 14.90 8.17 -8.15
N TRP A 325 15.42 9.34 -8.52
CA TRP A 325 16.15 10.19 -7.58
C TRP A 325 15.25 10.77 -6.48
N GLU A 326 14.01 11.10 -6.80
CA GLU A 326 13.02 11.52 -5.81
C GLU A 326 12.68 10.40 -4.81
N ILE A 327 12.60 9.14 -5.26
CA ILE A 327 12.47 7.99 -4.36
C ILE A 327 13.72 7.87 -3.47
N LEU A 328 14.94 7.95 -4.02
CA LEU A 328 16.15 7.85 -3.22
C LEU A 328 16.27 8.94 -2.17
N ALA A 329 15.86 10.17 -2.51
CA ALA A 329 15.77 11.27 -1.58
C ALA A 329 14.92 10.90 -0.34
N GLN A 330 13.87 10.10 -0.51
CA GLN A 330 13.03 9.66 0.60
C GLN A 330 13.61 8.51 1.43
N LEU A 331 14.62 7.80 0.92
CA LEU A 331 15.18 6.61 1.56
C LEU A 331 16.45 6.89 2.38
N PHE A 332 17.27 7.85 1.97
CA PHE A 332 18.49 8.20 2.72
C PHE A 332 18.22 9.01 3.98
N ASP A 333 18.99 8.79 5.04
CA ASP A 333 18.74 9.41 6.35
C ASP A 333 18.92 10.93 6.32
N ASP A 334 20.05 11.38 5.76
CA ASP A 334 20.46 12.79 5.75
C ASP A 334 19.43 13.70 5.04
N VAL A 335 19.03 14.76 5.74
CA VAL A 335 18.06 15.75 5.25
C VAL A 335 18.57 16.51 4.03
N ARG A 336 19.88 16.59 3.81
CA ARG A 336 20.47 17.28 2.66
C ARG A 336 20.00 16.74 1.31
N TYR A 337 19.61 15.46 1.25
CA TYR A 337 19.11 14.83 0.03
C TYR A 337 17.66 15.22 -0.29
N ARG A 338 16.97 15.89 0.64
CA ARG A 338 15.60 16.40 0.51
C ARG A 338 15.60 17.92 0.73
N PRO A 339 16.28 18.70 -0.13
CA PRO A 339 16.29 20.15 0.02
C PRO A 339 14.85 20.69 -0.07
N ASP A 340 14.53 21.64 0.82
CA ASP A 340 13.22 22.28 0.85
C ASP A 340 13.03 23.13 -0.40
N ASN A 341 11.86 23.01 -1.02
CA ASN A 341 11.45 23.79 -2.18
C ASN A 341 12.45 23.80 -3.35
N GLN A 342 13.26 22.77 -3.50
CA GLN A 342 14.21 22.63 -4.60
C GLN A 342 13.94 21.34 -5.39
N PRO A 343 13.34 21.42 -6.60
CA PRO A 343 13.13 20.25 -7.47
C PRO A 343 14.45 19.57 -7.82
N LEU A 344 14.48 18.25 -7.89
CA LEU A 344 15.66 17.53 -8.36
C LEU A 344 15.75 17.62 -9.88
N THR A 345 16.89 18.04 -10.40
CA THR A 345 17.19 18.18 -11.84
C THR A 345 18.54 17.57 -12.16
N SER A 346 18.79 17.27 -13.44
CA SER A 346 20.10 16.80 -13.91
C SER A 346 21.27 17.67 -13.42
N ASP A 347 21.03 18.96 -13.25
CA ASP A 347 22.06 19.94 -12.95
C ASP A 347 22.42 19.99 -11.45
N ASN A 348 21.45 19.71 -10.58
CA ASN A 348 21.66 19.77 -9.13
C ASN A 348 21.87 18.41 -8.47
N LEU A 349 21.50 17.30 -9.13
CA LEU A 349 21.69 15.95 -8.63
C LEU A 349 23.14 15.62 -8.23
N PRO A 350 24.18 15.95 -9.04
CA PRO A 350 25.57 15.69 -8.64
C PRO A 350 25.97 16.44 -7.37
N THR A 351 25.47 17.66 -7.18
CA THR A 351 25.76 18.49 -6.01
C THR A 351 25.05 17.97 -4.75
N ILE A 352 23.79 17.56 -4.88
CA ILE A 352 22.97 17.10 -3.75
C ILE A 352 23.41 15.71 -3.27
N PHE A 353 23.65 14.78 -4.20
CA PHE A 353 23.94 13.39 -3.89
C PHE A 353 25.43 13.05 -3.88
N GLY A 354 26.29 13.88 -4.49
CA GLY A 354 27.75 13.73 -4.44
C GLY A 354 28.23 12.37 -4.91
N GLU A 355 29.02 11.68 -4.08
CA GLU A 355 29.57 10.35 -4.40
C GLU A 355 28.49 9.30 -4.68
N ILE A 356 27.30 9.43 -4.08
CA ILE A 356 26.18 8.53 -4.34
C ILE A 356 25.71 8.68 -5.79
N PHE A 357 25.67 9.92 -6.31
CA PHE A 357 25.37 10.18 -7.72
C PHE A 357 26.39 9.53 -8.63
N GLU A 358 27.67 9.73 -8.37
CA GLU A 358 28.77 9.14 -9.15
C GLU A 358 28.72 7.62 -9.17
N ARG A 359 28.52 7.00 -8.00
CA ARG A 359 28.50 5.54 -7.86
C ARG A 359 27.33 4.92 -8.61
N LEU A 360 26.13 5.46 -8.46
CA LEU A 360 24.94 4.96 -9.14
C LEU A 360 25.02 5.21 -10.64
N SER A 361 25.50 6.38 -11.07
CA SER A 361 25.63 6.73 -12.50
C SER A 361 26.62 5.85 -13.27
N ARG A 362 27.57 5.21 -12.56
CA ARG A 362 28.56 4.28 -13.14
C ARG A 362 28.09 2.83 -13.20
N LEU A 363 26.91 2.49 -12.66
CA LEU A 363 26.39 1.14 -12.74
C LEU A 363 26.12 0.74 -14.19
N ALA A 364 26.64 -0.41 -14.61
CA ALA A 364 26.35 -0.96 -15.93
C ALA A 364 24.94 -1.54 -15.96
N LEU A 365 24.38 -1.70 -17.17
CA LEU A 365 23.07 -2.37 -17.34
C LEU A 365 23.14 -3.79 -16.78
N GLY A 366 22.18 -4.14 -15.93
CA GLY A 366 22.14 -5.42 -15.22
C GLY A 366 22.78 -5.41 -13.83
N ASP A 367 23.67 -4.45 -13.55
CA ASP A 367 24.34 -4.37 -12.25
C ASP A 367 23.33 -4.10 -11.13
N THR A 368 23.64 -4.68 -9.97
CA THR A 368 22.85 -4.57 -8.75
C THR A 368 23.70 -3.98 -7.64
N LEU A 369 23.10 -3.10 -6.83
CA LEU A 369 23.75 -2.45 -5.70
C LEU A 369 22.78 -2.40 -4.51
N ASN A 370 23.28 -2.67 -3.30
CA ASN A 370 22.51 -2.42 -2.09
C ASN A 370 22.66 -0.94 -1.68
N LEU A 371 21.53 -0.23 -1.54
CA LEU A 371 21.54 1.21 -1.25
C LEU A 371 22.23 1.55 0.08
N SER A 372 22.17 0.64 1.06
CA SER A 372 22.87 0.82 2.34
C SER A 372 24.39 0.87 2.20
N ASP A 373 24.95 0.34 1.10
CA ASP A 373 26.38 0.46 0.79
C ASP A 373 26.75 1.89 0.36
N CYS A 374 25.78 2.70 -0.06
CA CYS A 374 25.99 4.09 -0.48
C CYS A 374 25.85 5.09 0.68
N GLY A 375 25.13 4.72 1.75
CA GLY A 375 24.93 5.61 2.90
C GLY A 375 23.82 5.12 3.84
N PRO A 376 23.68 5.76 5.01
CA PRO A 376 22.67 5.38 6.00
C PRO A 376 21.26 5.60 5.47
N LEU A 377 20.40 4.60 5.66
CA LEU A 377 18.98 4.65 5.30
C LEU A 377 18.14 5.17 6.48
N ARG A 378 17.02 5.84 6.17
CA ARG A 378 16.07 6.32 7.18
C ARG A 378 15.48 5.17 7.97
N ARG A 379 15.51 5.33 9.29
CA ARG A 379 14.83 4.42 10.23
C ARG A 379 13.37 4.81 10.47
N GLN A 380 13.00 6.04 10.15
CA GLN A 380 11.66 6.60 10.35
C GLN A 380 11.23 7.38 9.11
N ILE A 381 10.58 6.68 8.18
CA ILE A 381 9.89 7.25 7.03
C ILE A 381 8.43 7.50 7.45
N PRO A 382 7.90 8.72 7.30
CA PRO A 382 6.54 9.04 7.72
C PRO A 382 5.52 8.31 6.86
N ARG A 383 4.48 7.79 7.49
CA ARG A 383 3.27 7.36 6.80
C ARG A 383 2.40 8.57 6.51
N ILE A 384 2.10 8.78 5.24
CA ILE A 384 1.33 9.94 4.78
C ILE A 384 -0.08 9.57 4.31
N LEU A 385 -0.34 8.28 4.06
CA LEU A 385 -1.68 7.79 3.78
C LEU A 385 -2.48 7.66 5.08
N PRO A 386 -3.83 7.80 5.02
CA PRO A 386 -4.68 7.70 6.21
C PRO A 386 -4.34 6.50 7.09
N LEU A 387 -4.08 6.78 8.37
CA LEU A 387 -3.69 5.77 9.35
C LEU A 387 -4.92 5.18 10.04
N HIS A 388 -4.87 3.88 10.33
CA HIS A 388 -5.70 3.34 11.39
C HIS A 388 -5.12 3.76 12.75
N PRO A 389 -5.95 4.01 13.79
CA PRO A 389 -5.49 4.52 15.08
C PRO A 389 -4.40 3.70 15.78
N THR A 390 -4.25 2.43 15.42
CA THR A 390 -3.30 1.47 16.02
C THR A 390 -2.02 1.26 15.20
N GLN A 391 -1.87 1.94 14.06
CA GLN A 391 -0.70 1.78 13.19
C GLN A 391 0.43 2.73 13.60
N ASP A 392 1.67 2.24 13.54
CA ASP A 392 2.86 3.08 13.73
C ASP A 392 2.86 4.21 12.67
N PRO A 393 2.99 5.49 13.08
CA PRO A 393 3.04 6.61 12.14
C PRO A 393 4.28 6.61 11.25
N PHE A 394 5.25 5.74 11.51
CA PHE A 394 6.46 5.57 10.73
C PHE A 394 6.62 4.13 10.22
N TYR A 395 7.50 3.98 9.25
CA TYR A 395 7.99 2.70 8.77
C TYR A 395 9.43 2.84 8.31
N ARG A 396 10.07 1.72 7.99
CA ARG A 396 11.36 1.71 7.31
C ARG A 396 11.41 0.58 6.30
N PHE A 397 12.39 0.68 5.41
CA PHE A 397 12.81 -0.44 4.57
C PHE A 397 14.05 -1.06 5.20
N ARG A 398 13.98 -2.37 5.41
CA ARG A 398 15.07 -3.20 5.90
C ARG A 398 16.18 -3.30 4.86
N SER A 399 15.79 -3.55 3.61
CA SER A 399 16.69 -3.65 2.47
C SER A 399 16.13 -2.89 1.26
N VAL A 400 17.05 -2.28 0.51
CA VAL A 400 16.76 -1.60 -0.75
C VAL A 400 17.86 -1.99 -1.74
N LEU A 401 17.51 -2.78 -2.74
CA LEU A 401 18.39 -3.13 -3.85
C LEU A 401 18.02 -2.30 -5.07
N ILE A 402 19.02 -1.77 -5.75
CA ILE A 402 18.89 -1.01 -6.98
C ILE A 402 19.50 -1.82 -8.11
N ARG A 403 18.79 -1.88 -9.23
CA ARG A 403 19.27 -2.48 -10.47
C ARG A 403 19.18 -1.48 -11.61
N ARG A 404 20.20 -1.44 -12.45
CA ARG A 404 20.23 -0.58 -13.62
C ARG A 404 19.61 -1.31 -14.82
N GLY A 405 18.55 -0.75 -15.43
CA GLY A 405 17.90 -1.32 -16.61
C GLY A 405 16.37 -1.37 -16.54
N ALA A 406 15.74 -1.51 -17.71
CA ALA A 406 14.28 -1.61 -17.84
C ALA A 406 13.75 -3.04 -17.74
N VAL A 407 14.52 -3.98 -18.29
CA VAL A 407 14.16 -5.40 -18.43
C VAL A 407 15.34 -6.25 -18.00
N PHE A 408 15.06 -7.42 -17.43
CA PHE A 408 16.08 -8.34 -16.95
C PHE A 408 15.73 -9.76 -17.40
N PRO A 409 16.71 -10.59 -17.79
CA PRO A 409 16.45 -11.97 -18.18
C PRO A 409 15.70 -12.74 -17.10
N GLY A 410 14.63 -13.44 -17.50
CA GLY A 410 13.78 -14.23 -16.60
C GLY A 410 12.76 -13.43 -15.79
N ASN A 411 12.87 -12.09 -15.75
CA ASN A 411 11.91 -11.26 -15.05
C ASN A 411 10.75 -10.89 -15.97
N PRO A 412 9.49 -10.95 -15.49
CA PRO A 412 8.36 -10.36 -16.21
C PRO A 412 8.51 -8.84 -16.29
N ALA A 413 8.09 -8.25 -17.41
CA ALA A 413 8.18 -6.82 -17.64
C ALA A 413 6.93 -6.25 -18.32
N SER A 414 6.65 -4.96 -18.12
CA SER A 414 5.58 -4.27 -18.83
C SER A 414 5.98 -3.90 -20.26
N SER A 415 5.00 -3.65 -21.11
CA SER A 415 5.21 -3.16 -22.48
C SER A 415 5.91 -1.80 -22.47
N THR A 416 5.62 -0.94 -21.49
CA THR A 416 6.36 0.31 -21.27
C THR A 416 7.83 0.04 -20.98
N ALA A 417 8.15 -0.93 -20.11
CA ALA A 417 9.54 -1.32 -19.83
C ALA A 417 10.27 -1.79 -21.10
N ARG A 418 9.58 -2.57 -21.96
CA ARG A 418 10.15 -3.05 -23.23
C ARG A 418 10.39 -1.94 -24.25
N ARG A 419 9.62 -0.85 -24.21
CA ARG A 419 9.78 0.28 -25.14
C ARG A 419 10.94 1.21 -24.78
N PHE A 420 11.48 1.15 -23.55
CA PHE A 420 12.61 1.99 -23.16
C PHE A 420 13.87 1.74 -24.01
N SER A 421 14.07 0.55 -24.57
CA SER A 421 15.19 0.29 -25.49
C SER A 421 15.10 1.09 -26.78
N ASP A 422 13.89 1.49 -27.17
CA ASP A 422 13.62 2.21 -28.41
C ASP A 422 13.63 3.74 -28.21
N MET A 423 13.73 4.20 -26.95
CA MET A 423 13.72 5.61 -26.56
C MET A 423 15.16 6.13 -26.46
N VAL A 424 15.75 6.51 -27.60
CA VAL A 424 17.16 6.93 -27.72
C VAL A 424 17.52 8.15 -26.85
N GLU A 425 16.55 9.03 -26.59
CA GLU A 425 16.74 10.24 -25.79
C GLU A 425 16.59 10.00 -24.28
N GLU A 426 16.06 8.84 -23.87
CA GLU A 426 15.83 8.52 -22.48
C GLU A 426 17.05 7.78 -21.89
N SER A 427 17.45 8.21 -20.70
CA SER A 427 18.40 7.42 -19.92
C SER A 427 17.80 6.05 -19.61
N PRO A 428 18.59 4.96 -19.61
CA PRO A 428 18.09 3.67 -19.17
C PRO A 428 17.38 3.82 -17.82
N PRO A 429 16.25 3.14 -17.58
CA PRO A 429 15.53 3.29 -16.33
C PRO A 429 16.15 2.41 -15.23
N TRP A 430 15.51 2.42 -14.06
CA TRP A 430 15.95 1.71 -12.87
C TRP A 430 14.91 0.67 -12.43
N MET A 431 15.36 -0.31 -11.66
CA MET A 431 14.50 -1.16 -10.85
C MET A 431 14.91 -1.05 -9.38
N LEU A 432 13.93 -0.92 -8.49
CA LEU A 432 14.14 -0.99 -7.05
C LEU A 432 13.42 -2.22 -6.49
N ILE A 433 14.10 -2.94 -5.62
CA ILE A 433 13.55 -4.05 -4.83
C ILE A 433 13.63 -3.62 -3.37
N LEU A 434 12.49 -3.46 -2.73
CA LEU A 434 12.36 -2.91 -1.38
C LEU A 434 11.77 -3.97 -0.45
N VAL A 435 12.35 -4.15 0.73
CA VAL A 435 11.83 -5.03 1.77
C VAL A 435 11.39 -4.16 2.94
N PRO A 436 10.08 -3.94 3.15
CA PRO A 436 9.55 -3.25 4.32
C PRO A 436 9.84 -4.05 5.59
N ASP A 437 9.86 -3.36 6.72
CA ASP A 437 9.99 -4.01 8.03
C ASP A 437 8.72 -4.71 8.51
#